data_AF-A0A2V8LH39-F1
#
_entry.id   AF-A0A2V8LH39-F1
#
_cell.length_a   1.000
_cell.length_b   1.000
_cell.length_c   1.000
_cell.angle_alpha   90.00
_cell.angle_beta   90.00
_cell.angle_gamma   90.00
#
_symmetry.space_group_name_H-M   'P 1'
#
loop_
_entity.id
_entity.type
_entity.pdbx_description
1 polymer ?
#
loop_
_entity_poly.entity_id
_entity_poly.type
_entity_poly.pdbx_seq_one_letter_code
_entity_poly.pdbx_strand_id
1 'polypeptide(L)' 'MPDKSAFSEVFNELKSIFKPYGKKMEVASDTDFYYMLNTRYIMKNKQPLCFGGVRLGKGYVSFYLMPAYACPDLLRAMSP' A
#
# COMPACT_ATOMS: atom_id res chain seq x y z
N MET A 1 24.36 -4.65 -4.10
CA MET A 1 22.97 -4.85 -3.65
C MET A 1 22.66 -3.71 -2.70
N PRO A 2 21.48 -3.06 -2.77
CA PRO A 2 21.12 -2.05 -1.77
C PRO A 2 21.22 -2.66 -0.37
N ASP A 3 21.72 -1.90 0.59
CA ASP A 3 21.83 -2.37 1.97
C ASP A 3 20.45 -2.72 2.53
N LYS A 4 20.39 -3.77 3.35
CA LYS A 4 19.11 -4.23 3.94
C LYS A 4 18.42 -3.13 4.76
N SER A 5 19.19 -2.21 5.34
CA SER A 5 18.68 -1.01 6.02
C SER A 5 17.93 -0.07 5.09
N ALA A 6 18.42 0.13 3.85
CA ALA A 6 17.79 1.01 2.88
C ALA A 6 16.37 0.54 2.50
N PHE A 7 16.14 -0.77 2.43
CA PHE A 7 14.78 -1.29 2.20
C PHE A 7 13.84 -1.05 3.39
N SER A 8 14.34 -1.15 4.62
CA SER A 8 13.55 -0.81 5.82
C SER A 8 13.20 0.67 5.89
N GLU A 9 14.13 1.55 5.49
CA GLU A 9 13.88 2.99 5.38
C GLU A 9 12.81 3.29 4.34
N VAL A 10 12.94 2.73 3.13
CA VAL A 10 11.94 2.87 2.06
C VAL A 10 10.57 2.32 2.49
N PHE A 11 10.53 1.19 3.20
CA PHE A 11 9.28 0.65 3.74
C PHE A 11 8.60 1.65 4.69
N ASN A 12 9.35 2.26 5.60
CA ASN A 12 8.82 3.22 6.56
C ASN A 12 8.33 4.50 5.88
N GLU A 13 9.07 5.01 4.90
CA GLU A 13 8.67 6.16 4.09
C GLU A 13 7.36 5.89 3.34
N LEU A 14 7.27 4.77 2.62
CA LEU A 14 6.06 4.40 1.90
C LEU A 14 4.87 4.12 2.82
N LYS A 15 5.12 3.52 4.00
CA LYS A 15 4.10 3.33 5.05
C LYS A 15 3.57 4.67 5.57
N SER A 16 4.44 5.68 5.66
CA SER A 16 4.08 7.02 6.11
C SER A 16 3.04 7.69 5.18
N ILE A 17 3.12 7.42 3.86
CA ILE A 17 2.15 7.91 2.86
C ILE A 17 0.74 7.40 3.19
N PHE A 18 0.62 6.14 3.63
CA PHE A 18 -0.68 5.54 3.92
C PHE A 18 -1.21 5.83 5.34
N LYS A 19 -0.35 6.06 6.34
CA LYS A 19 -0.76 6.26 7.75
C LYS A 19 -1.88 7.29 7.95
N PRO A 20 -1.85 8.49 7.33
CA PRO A 20 -2.91 9.48 7.50
C PRO A 20 -4.30 8.99 7.05
N TYR A 21 -4.34 8.10 6.06
CA TYR A 21 -5.58 7.58 5.49
C TYR A 21 -6.20 6.45 6.32
N GLY A 22 -5.44 5.85 7.25
CA GLY A 22 -5.96 4.83 8.16
C GLY A 22 -7.18 5.28 8.98
N LYS A 23 -7.31 6.58 9.28
CA LYS A 23 -8.49 7.15 9.96
C LYS A 23 -9.76 7.15 9.09
N LYS A 24 -9.60 7.29 7.77
CA LYS A 24 -10.70 7.35 6.79
C LYS A 24 -11.05 5.97 6.23
N MET A 25 -10.16 5.00 6.39
CA MET A 25 -10.25 3.65 5.85
C MET A 25 -10.19 2.63 6.99
N GLU A 26 -9.77 1.40 6.69
CA GLU A 26 -9.53 0.33 7.65
C GLU A 26 -8.08 -0.17 7.52
N VAL A 27 -7.36 -0.23 8.64
CA VAL A 27 -6.01 -0.79 8.68
C VAL A 27 -6.13 -2.31 8.81
N ALA A 28 -5.95 -3.00 7.68
CA ALA A 28 -6.09 -4.45 7.60
C ALA A 28 -4.87 -5.19 8.18
N SER A 29 -3.70 -4.57 8.11
CA SER A 29 -2.47 -5.07 8.73
C SER A 29 -1.53 -3.91 9.05
N ASP A 30 -0.93 -3.93 10.23
CA ASP A 30 0.12 -3.01 10.64
C ASP A 30 1.20 -3.78 11.39
N THR A 31 2.29 -4.09 10.69
CA THR A 31 3.46 -4.77 11.23
C THR A 31 4.73 -4.07 10.74
N ASP A 32 5.89 -4.55 11.19
CA ASP A 32 7.20 -4.04 10.78
C ASP A 32 7.57 -4.43 9.34
N PHE A 33 6.87 -5.40 8.75
CA PHE A 33 7.17 -5.92 7.40
C PHE A 33 6.01 -5.77 6.43
N TYR A 34 4.82 -5.44 6.93
CA TYR A 34 3.61 -5.40 6.13
C TYR A 34 2.63 -4.38 6.67
N TYR A 35 2.17 -3.49 5.80
CA TYR A 35 1.14 -2.51 6.10
C TYR A 35 0.10 -2.52 4.99
N MET A 36 -1.19 -2.62 5.32
CA MET A 36 -2.26 -2.74 4.34
C MET A 36 -3.50 -1.95 4.75
N LEU A 37 -4.07 -1.23 3.80
CA LEU A 37 -5.32 -0.50 3.92
C LEU A 37 -6.40 -1.15 3.07
N ASN A 38 -7.55 -1.36 3.70
CA ASN A 38 -8.78 -1.71 3.03
C ASN A 38 -9.73 -0.52 3.04
N THR A 39 -10.52 -0.39 1.97
CA THR A 39 -11.67 0.50 1.96
C THR A 39 -12.79 -0.09 2.82
N ARG A 40 -13.77 0.75 3.20
CA ARG A 40 -14.99 0.29 3.89
C ARG A 40 -16.03 -0.33 2.94
N TYR A 41 -15.73 -0.40 1.65
CA TYR A 41 -16.61 -1.01 0.67
C TYR A 41 -16.47 -2.52 0.71
N ILE A 42 -17.59 -3.21 0.97
CA ILE A 42 -17.65 -4.67 1.00
C ILE A 42 -17.97 -5.19 -0.40
N MET A 43 -17.10 -6.06 -0.91
CA MET A 43 -17.24 -6.69 -2.22
C MET A 43 -18.25 -7.84 -2.19
N LYS A 44 -18.61 -8.37 -3.39
CA LYS A 44 -19.52 -9.51 -3.56
C LYS A 44 -19.08 -10.77 -2.80
N ASN A 45 -17.78 -10.96 -2.60
CA ASN A 45 -17.21 -12.08 -1.83
C ASN A 45 -17.24 -11.84 -0.29
N LYS A 46 -17.95 -10.82 0.18
CA LYS A 46 -18.06 -10.41 1.60
C LYS A 46 -16.74 -9.97 2.25
N GLN A 47 -15.71 -9.68 1.46
CA GLN A 47 -14.45 -9.11 1.94
C GLN A 47 -14.38 -7.63 1.59
N PRO A 48 -13.74 -6.79 2.43
CA PRO A 48 -13.51 -5.39 2.10
C PRO A 48 -12.56 -5.25 0.90
N LEU A 49 -12.81 -4.27 0.03
CA LEU A 49 -11.96 -4.01 -1.13
C LEU A 49 -10.61 -3.43 -0.67
N CYS A 50 -9.52 -4.08 -1.09
CA CYS A 50 -8.15 -3.61 -0.83
C CYS A 50 -7.90 -2.27 -1.52
N PHE A 51 -7.39 -1.30 -0.77
CA PHE A 51 -6.96 -0.02 -1.32
C PHE A 51 -5.48 -0.06 -1.72
N GLY A 52 -4.63 -0.60 -0.86
CA GLY A 52 -3.20 -0.63 -1.10
C GLY A 52 -2.41 -1.01 0.13
N GLY A 53 -1.10 -1.08 -0.02
CA GLY A 53 -0.22 -1.48 1.07
C GLY A 53 1.25 -1.48 0.69
N VAL A 54 2.10 -1.69 1.69
CA VAL A 54 3.55 -1.77 1.56
C VAL A 54 4.01 -3.09 2.17
N ARG A 55 4.92 -3.79 1.50
CA ARG A 55 5.50 -5.04 1.99
C ARG A 55 7.01 -5.02 1.87
N LEU A 56 7.70 -5.31 2.96
CA LEU A 56 9.15 -5.49 3.00
C LEU A 56 9.50 -6.95 2.66
N GLY A 57 10.20 -7.14 1.54
CA GLY A 57 10.74 -8.42 1.09
C GLY A 57 12.21 -8.61 1.47
N LYS A 58 12.82 -9.73 1.07
CA LYS A 58 14.22 -10.05 1.38
C LYS A 58 15.24 -9.10 0.72
N GLY A 59 14.86 -8.46 -0.39
CA GLY A 59 15.72 -7.55 -1.15
C GLY A 59 14.91 -6.60 -2.02
N TYR A 60 13.68 -6.28 -1.61
CA TYR A 60 12.80 -5.35 -2.30
C TYR A 60 11.73 -4.83 -1.33
N VAL A 61 11.10 -3.71 -1.70
CA VAL A 61 9.87 -3.22 -1.07
C VAL A 61 8.79 -3.20 -2.13
N SER A 62 7.67 -3.86 -1.89
CA SER A 62 6.50 -3.78 -2.76
C SER A 62 5.60 -2.65 -2.31
N PHE A 63 5.20 -1.81 -3.27
CA PHE A 63 4.19 -0.78 -3.09
C PHE A 63 2.96 -1.15 -3.93
N TYR A 64 1.84 -1.39 -3.25
CA TYR A 64 0.58 -1.74 -3.88
C TYR A 64 -0.37 -0.54 -3.82
N LEU A 65 -0.84 -0.09 -4.99
CA LEU A 65 -1.86 0.95 -5.11
C LEU A 65 -2.97 0.45 -6.04
N MET A 66 -4.00 -0.17 -5.47
CA MET A 66 -5.12 -0.73 -6.24
C MET A 66 -5.85 0.31 -7.10
N PRO A 67 -6.05 1.58 -6.66
CA PRO A 67 -6.69 2.62 -7.47
C PRO A 67 -6.06 2.85 -8.84
N ALA A 68 -4.76 2.63 -9.01
CA ALA A 68 -4.10 2.78 -10.30
C ALA A 68 -4.70 1.84 -11.37
N TYR A 69 -5.20 0.67 -10.96
CA TYR A 69 -5.85 -0.28 -11.87
C TYR A 69 -7.35 0.01 -12.09
N ALA A 70 -7.99 0.73 -11.15
CA ALA A 70 -9.44 0.93 -11.14
C ALA A 70 -9.88 2.31 -11.66
N CYS A 71 -8.98 3.31 -11.63
CA CYS A 71 -9.27 4.67 -12.03
C CYS A 71 -8.30 5.09 -13.16
N PRO A 72 -8.72 4.99 -14.43
CA PRO A 72 -7.89 5.36 -15.58
C PRO A 72 -7.36 6.79 -15.53
N ASP A 73 -8.09 7.69 -14.86
CA ASP A 73 -7.71 9.09 -14.73
C ASP A 73 -6.44 9.29 -13.90
N LEU A 74 -6.18 8.39 -12.93
CA LEU A 74 -4.93 8.38 -12.16
C LEU A 74 -3.72 8.00 -13.04
N LEU A 75 -3.94 7.21 -14.10
CA LEU A 75 -2.87 6.84 -15.02
C LEU A 75 -2.41 8.01 -15.87
N ARG A 76 -3.29 8.98 -16.17
CA ARG A 76 -2.97 10.11 -17.07
C ARG A 76 -1.83 10.99 -16.56
N ALA A 77 -1.66 11.07 -15.24
CA ALA A 77 -0.61 11.85 -14.61
C ALA A 77 0.68 11.05 -14.35
N MET A 78 0.68 9.73 -14.62
CA MET A 78 1.87 8.91 -14.46
C MET A 78 2.75 8.97 -15.71
N SER A 79 4.07 9.02 -15.50
CA SER A 79 5.04 8.98 -16.58
C SER A 79 5.01 7.62 -17.30
N PRO A 80 5.20 7.57 -18.64
CA PRO A 80 5.28 6.34 -19.43
C PRO A 80 6.34 5.34 -18.95
#